data_AF-A0A1B6GV74-F1
#
_entry.id   AF-A0A1B6GV74-F1
#
_cell.length_a   1.000
_cell.length_b   1.000
_cell.length_c   1.000
_cell.angle_alpha   90.00
_cell.angle_beta   90.00
_cell.angle_gamma   90.00
#
_symmetry.space_group_name_H-M   'P 1'
#
loop_
_entity.id
_entity.type
_entity.pdbx_description
1 polymer ?
#
loop_
_entity_poly.entity_id
_entity_poly.type
_entity_poly.pdbx_seq_one_letter_code
_entity_poly.pdbx_strand_id
1 'polypeptide(L)'
;ESNQCLLWSYVIIFHRTAAMANELFTTMRVLSTLVLICAYVENTIEWSLNPLSWFSRARGCQLKLNSDLNSGHEPIFLVKTRHGFELAMPELVDEVGMFKLAKGDTLFVACPGNNNEIRGFANYNGGSVMSRCVMDKTLELKGKQVVSSELECKNKVFAKLKETEKECGNNIGEEVQLGFEVEGWHPLVTVCYYRSRAETLHATHILFGSSLLGAEIKEKKKYFIKGPSNIYPGVNPASACLVVT
;
A
#
# COMPACT_ATOMS: atom_id res chain seq x y z
N GLU A 1 19.71 -44.22 41.82
CA GLU A 1 18.46 -43.93 41.11
C GLU A 1 18.49 -42.50 40.57
N SER A 2 18.11 -42.35 39.30
CA SER A 2 17.66 -41.17 38.55
C SER A 2 18.15 -39.74 38.92
N ASN A 3 18.97 -39.18 38.02
CA ASN A 3 18.98 -37.83 37.43
C ASN A 3 18.24 -36.67 38.13
N GLN A 4 18.95 -35.55 38.35
CA GLN A 4 18.75 -34.31 37.56
C GLN A 4 19.81 -33.22 37.86
N CYS A 5 20.01 -32.38 36.84
CA CYS A 5 21.17 -31.54 36.59
C CYS A 5 21.26 -30.22 37.39
N LEU A 6 22.53 -29.90 37.70
CA LEU A 6 23.24 -28.62 37.63
C LEU A 6 22.70 -27.39 38.41
N LEU A 7 23.42 -27.16 39.50
CA LEU A 7 23.49 -25.92 40.27
C LEU A 7 24.51 -24.91 39.69
N TRP A 8 24.11 -23.64 39.71
CA TRP A 8 24.81 -22.46 40.28
C TRP A 8 26.13 -21.94 39.67
N SER A 9 26.00 -20.75 39.07
CA SER A 9 26.55 -19.46 39.54
C SER A 9 28.06 -19.30 39.88
N TYR A 10 28.67 -18.40 39.09
CA TYR A 10 29.60 -17.31 39.48
C TYR A 10 31.05 -17.62 39.98
N VAL A 11 32.01 -17.29 39.08
CA VAL A 11 32.98 -16.17 39.20
C VAL A 11 34.38 -16.37 39.84
N ILE A 12 35.36 -15.70 39.19
CA ILE A 12 36.71 -15.24 39.59
C ILE A 12 37.97 -16.01 39.12
N ILE A 13 38.58 -15.43 38.08
CA ILE A 13 39.98 -14.95 37.90
C ILE A 13 41.19 -15.88 38.19
N PHE A 14 41.97 -16.02 37.11
CA PHE A 14 43.37 -16.42 36.93
C PHE A 14 44.36 -16.30 38.11
N HIS A 15 45.14 -17.36 38.35
CA HIS A 15 46.62 -17.29 38.34
C HIS A 15 47.28 -18.68 38.25
N ARG A 16 48.26 -18.80 37.32
CA ARG A 16 49.52 -19.60 37.32
C ARG A 16 49.46 -21.05 37.88
N THR A 17 49.86 -22.10 37.17
CA THR A 17 51.19 -22.34 36.57
C THR A 17 51.16 -23.54 35.61
N ALA A 18 51.86 -23.38 34.49
CA ALA A 18 52.71 -24.34 33.77
C ALA A 18 52.21 -25.78 33.47
N ALA A 19 52.39 -26.11 32.19
CA ALA A 19 52.63 -27.45 31.65
C ALA A 19 51.42 -28.33 31.37
N MET A 20 50.67 -27.99 30.32
CA MET A 20 50.35 -28.95 29.25
C MET A 20 50.31 -28.20 27.91
N ALA A 21 51.51 -27.89 27.42
CA ALA A 21 51.74 -27.63 26.02
C ALA A 21 51.60 -28.97 25.27
N ASN A 22 50.60 -29.10 24.38
CA ASN A 22 50.82 -29.68 23.03
C ASN A 22 49.60 -29.79 22.11
N GLU A 23 48.39 -29.33 22.45
CA GLU A 23 47.24 -29.46 21.52
C GLU A 23 46.45 -28.16 21.24
N LEU A 24 47.15 -27.03 21.14
CA LEU A 24 46.54 -25.76 20.71
C LEU A 24 47.35 -25.02 19.64
N PHE A 25 48.31 -25.69 18.99
CA PHE A 25 49.21 -25.08 18.01
C PHE A 25 48.78 -25.22 16.54
N THR A 26 47.64 -25.84 16.25
CA THR A 26 47.23 -26.10 14.85
C THR A 26 46.04 -25.26 14.35
N THR A 27 45.31 -24.56 15.22
CA THR A 27 44.12 -23.78 14.80
C THR A 27 44.28 -22.26 14.90
N MET A 28 45.33 -21.74 15.56
CA MET A 28 45.64 -20.30 15.61
C MET A 28 46.69 -19.83 14.57
N ARG A 29 47.04 -20.66 13.58
CA ARG A 29 47.93 -20.24 12.48
C ARG A 29 47.24 -19.77 11.21
N VAL A 30 45.90 -19.82 11.13
CA VAL A 30 45.17 -19.31 9.95
C VAL A 30 44.69 -17.86 10.13
N LEU A 31 44.71 -17.34 11.36
CA LEU A 31 44.17 -16.00 11.64
C LEU A 31 45.21 -14.88 11.72
N SER A 32 46.51 -15.18 11.62
CA SER A 32 47.56 -14.15 11.69
C SER A 32 48.25 -13.82 10.35
N THR A 33 47.97 -14.56 9.27
CA THR A 33 48.51 -14.26 7.93
C THR A 33 47.53 -13.53 7.01
N LEU A 34 46.27 -13.34 7.41
CA LEU A 34 45.28 -12.55 6.65
C LEU A 34 45.17 -11.09 7.13
N VAL A 35 45.87 -10.70 8.20
CA VAL A 35 45.86 -9.32 8.73
C VAL A 35 47.12 -8.53 8.35
N LEU A 36 48.02 -9.12 7.54
CA LEU A 36 49.32 -8.51 7.21
C LEU A 36 49.62 -8.48 5.71
N ILE A 37 48.61 -8.26 4.87
CA ILE A 37 48.79 -7.76 3.50
C ILE A 37 47.86 -6.57 3.31
N CYS A 38 48.26 -5.38 3.79
CA CYS A 38 47.80 -4.08 3.29
C CYS A 38 48.58 -2.91 3.90
N ALA A 39 49.87 -3.09 4.19
CA ALA A 39 50.71 -1.99 4.66
C ALA A 39 52.17 -2.18 4.26
N TYR A 40 52.47 -2.11 2.96
CA TYR A 40 53.69 -1.49 2.43
C TYR A 40 53.71 -1.63 0.90
N VAL A 41 53.33 -0.59 0.16
CA VAL A 41 54.04 -0.01 -1.00
C VAL A 41 53.31 1.30 -1.31
N GLU A 42 53.94 2.42 -1.00
CA GLU A 42 53.57 3.72 -1.55
C GLU A 42 53.82 3.70 -3.06
N ASN A 43 52.78 3.86 -3.86
CA ASN A 43 52.66 4.93 -4.85
C ASN A 43 51.45 4.71 -5.77
N THR A 44 50.67 5.79 -5.91
CA THR A 44 49.64 6.04 -6.94
C THR A 44 48.55 4.99 -7.06
N ILE A 45 47.36 5.28 -6.53
CA ILE A 45 46.13 5.63 -7.27
C ILE A 45 45.10 6.09 -6.22
N GLU A 46 44.42 7.19 -6.50
CA GLU A 46 43.36 7.79 -5.70
C GLU A 46 42.10 6.90 -5.75
N TRP A 47 41.87 6.07 -4.72
CA TRP A 47 40.59 5.38 -4.50
C TRP A 47 40.02 5.83 -3.16
N SER A 48 38.98 6.67 -3.18
CA SER A 48 38.18 6.91 -1.99
C SER A 48 37.35 5.65 -1.69
N LEU A 49 37.83 4.80 -0.78
CA LEU A 49 37.04 3.74 -0.21
C LEU A 49 36.65 4.16 1.20
N ASN A 50 35.46 4.74 1.34
CA ASN A 50 34.70 4.80 2.59
C ASN A 50 34.06 3.41 2.81
N PRO A 51 34.59 2.54 3.68
CA PRO A 51 34.07 1.19 3.86
C PRO A 51 33.21 1.14 5.13
N LEU A 52 32.25 2.06 5.23
CA LEU A 52 31.17 2.04 6.23
C LEU A 52 29.86 2.53 5.59
N SER A 53 29.57 2.10 4.35
CA SER A 53 28.18 1.97 3.91
C SER A 53 27.62 0.67 4.46
N TRP A 54 27.44 0.63 5.78
CA TRP A 54 26.35 -0.11 6.41
C TRP A 54 25.14 -0.08 5.45
N PHE A 55 24.67 -1.25 5.04
CA PHE A 55 23.41 -1.33 4.31
C PHE A 55 22.31 -0.85 5.26
N SER A 56 22.07 0.46 5.32
CA SER A 56 20.76 0.98 5.67
C SER A 56 19.87 0.46 4.54
N ARG A 57 19.25 -0.70 4.73
CA ARG A 57 18.18 -1.19 3.86
C ARG A 57 17.20 -0.01 3.80
N ALA A 58 17.23 0.71 2.68
CA ALA A 58 16.57 2.00 2.59
C ALA A 58 15.11 1.76 2.97
N ARG A 59 14.68 2.34 4.10
CA ARG A 59 13.31 2.13 4.57
C ARG A 59 12.38 2.67 3.50
N GLY A 60 11.60 1.77 2.91
CA GLY A 60 10.51 2.14 2.03
C GLY A 60 9.35 2.74 2.81
N CYS A 61 8.18 2.84 2.18
CA CYS A 61 6.99 3.39 2.79
C CYS A 61 6.05 2.26 3.21
N GLN A 62 5.43 2.45 4.38
CA GLN A 62 4.42 1.56 4.95
C GLN A 62 3.26 2.44 5.36
N LEU A 63 2.22 2.48 4.54
CA LEU A 63 1.06 3.34 4.73
C LEU A 63 -0.11 2.50 5.21
N LYS A 64 -0.43 2.54 6.51
CA LYS A 64 -1.57 1.82 7.07
C LYS A 64 -2.87 2.46 6.64
N LEU A 65 -3.78 1.66 6.09
CA LEU A 65 -5.06 2.16 5.59
C LEU A 65 -5.93 2.79 6.69
N ASN A 66 -5.86 2.25 7.90
CA ASN A 66 -6.73 2.65 9.02
C ASN A 66 -6.21 3.83 9.86
N SER A 67 -4.99 4.30 9.63
CA SER A 67 -4.34 5.26 10.55
C SER A 67 -3.37 6.25 9.89
N ASP A 68 -2.85 5.93 8.70
CA ASP A 68 -1.86 6.76 8.03
C ASP A 68 -2.45 7.53 6.84
N LEU A 69 -3.74 7.36 6.57
CA LEU A 69 -4.49 8.04 5.51
C LEU A 69 -5.54 8.98 6.12
N ASN A 70 -5.90 10.03 5.39
CA ASN A 70 -6.90 10.98 5.82
C ASN A 70 -8.31 10.35 5.77
N SER A 71 -8.99 10.24 6.90
CA SER A 71 -10.30 9.56 6.98
C SER A 71 -11.48 10.40 6.50
N GLY A 72 -11.29 11.73 6.33
CA GLY A 72 -12.34 12.69 5.98
C GLY A 72 -12.67 12.72 4.50
N HIS A 73 -11.69 13.15 3.68
CA HIS A 73 -11.78 13.23 2.22
C HIS A 73 -10.62 12.45 1.59
N GLU A 74 -10.59 11.16 1.84
CA GLU A 74 -9.56 10.25 1.38
C GLU A 74 -9.45 10.21 -0.16
N PRO A 75 -8.26 10.35 -0.73
CA PRO A 75 -8.01 10.08 -2.15
C PRO A 75 -8.11 8.59 -2.47
N ILE A 76 -8.27 8.26 -3.75
CA ILE A 76 -8.02 6.90 -4.23
C ILE A 76 -6.56 6.77 -4.66
N PHE A 77 -6.02 5.56 -4.52
CA PHE A 77 -4.65 5.26 -4.90
C PHE A 77 -4.63 4.32 -6.10
N LEU A 78 -3.79 4.64 -7.08
CA LEU A 78 -3.63 3.87 -8.30
C LEU A 78 -2.17 3.44 -8.48
N VAL A 79 -1.99 2.30 -9.14
CA VAL A 79 -0.70 1.83 -9.63
C VAL A 79 -0.74 1.81 -11.16
N LYS A 80 0.40 2.13 -11.79
CA LYS A 80 0.53 2.04 -13.24
C LYS A 80 1.04 0.66 -13.63
N THR A 81 0.26 -0.08 -14.39
CA THR A 81 0.61 -1.39 -14.95
C THR A 81 0.87 -1.29 -16.45
N ARG A 82 1.16 -2.42 -17.10
CA ARG A 82 1.30 -2.47 -18.57
C ARG A 82 -0.02 -2.21 -19.29
N HIS A 83 -1.15 -2.40 -18.60
CA HIS A 83 -2.50 -2.30 -19.16
C HIS A 83 -3.18 -0.96 -18.85
N GLY A 84 -2.48 -0.04 -18.17
CA GLY A 84 -3.01 1.27 -17.80
C GLY A 84 -2.87 1.50 -16.30
N PHE A 85 -3.88 2.13 -15.71
CA PHE A 85 -3.96 2.31 -14.27
C PHE A 85 -4.88 1.27 -13.64
N GLU A 86 -4.54 0.84 -12.44
CA GLU A 86 -5.34 -0.08 -11.63
C GLU A 86 -5.41 0.45 -10.19
N LEU A 87 -6.48 0.10 -9.47
CA LEU A 87 -6.59 0.43 -8.04
C LEU A 87 -5.42 -0.21 -7.28
N ALA A 88 -4.77 0.58 -6.44
CA ALA A 88 -3.69 0.08 -5.60
C ALA A 88 -4.26 -0.94 -4.61
N MET A 89 -3.71 -2.15 -4.63
CA MET A 89 -4.12 -3.23 -3.76
C MET A 89 -3.25 -3.28 -2.51
N PRO A 90 -3.82 -3.22 -1.30
CA PRO A 90 -3.05 -3.30 -0.06
C PRO A 90 -2.56 -4.73 0.21
N GLU A 91 -1.42 -4.80 0.88
CA GLU A 91 -0.92 -6.04 1.49
C GLU A 91 -1.43 -6.15 2.93
N LEU A 92 -1.55 -7.39 3.40
CA LEU A 92 -1.87 -7.68 4.80
C LEU A 92 -0.58 -8.00 5.56
N VAL A 93 -0.34 -7.29 6.65
CA VAL A 93 0.86 -7.42 7.49
C VAL A 93 0.42 -7.42 8.94
N ASP A 94 0.57 -8.55 9.62
CA ASP A 94 0.09 -8.72 10.99
C ASP A 94 -1.37 -8.27 11.14
N GLU A 95 -2.22 -8.70 10.19
CA GLU A 95 -3.65 -8.35 10.10
C GLU A 95 -3.95 -6.86 9.82
N VAL A 96 -2.93 -6.04 9.56
CA VAL A 96 -3.09 -4.63 9.18
C VAL A 96 -2.94 -4.47 7.67
N GLY A 97 -3.95 -3.85 7.04
CA GLY A 97 -3.92 -3.48 5.64
C GLY A 97 -3.00 -2.28 5.43
N MET A 98 -2.03 -2.42 4.54
CA MET A 98 -1.12 -1.32 4.22
C MET A 98 -0.61 -1.35 2.79
N PHE A 99 -0.27 -0.18 2.26
CA PHE A 99 0.57 -0.07 1.08
C PHE A 99 2.04 -0.20 1.48
N LYS A 100 2.71 -1.21 0.94
CA LYS A 100 4.16 -1.40 1.05
C LYS A 100 4.82 -0.98 -0.24
N LEU A 101 5.65 0.05 -0.15
CA LEU A 101 6.36 0.63 -1.29
C LEU A 101 7.85 0.60 -1.00
N ALA A 102 8.67 0.12 -1.92
CA ALA A 102 10.10 0.34 -1.84
C ALA A 102 10.41 1.84 -2.03
N LYS A 103 11.55 2.29 -1.51
CA LYS A 103 11.99 3.67 -1.74
C LYS A 103 12.12 3.91 -3.25
N GLY A 104 11.47 4.97 -3.73
CA GLY A 104 11.43 5.30 -5.15
C GLY A 104 10.23 4.73 -5.91
N ASP A 105 9.47 3.79 -5.32
CA ASP A 105 8.26 3.27 -5.94
C ASP A 105 7.20 4.36 -6.08
N THR A 106 6.38 4.22 -7.11
CA THR A 106 5.36 5.21 -7.44
C THR A 106 3.98 4.77 -7.01
N LEU A 107 3.23 5.70 -6.42
CA LEU A 107 1.81 5.55 -6.14
C LEU A 107 1.09 6.78 -6.69
N PHE A 108 0.04 6.59 -7.48
CA PHE A 108 -0.73 7.71 -8.03
C PHE A 108 -1.87 8.04 -7.09
N VAL A 109 -1.94 9.30 -6.68
CA VAL A 109 -2.97 9.82 -5.77
C VAL A 109 -4.02 10.53 -6.63
N ALA A 110 -5.29 10.16 -6.47
CA ALA A 110 -6.35 10.59 -7.36
C ALA A 110 -7.59 11.05 -6.57
N CYS A 111 -8.23 12.11 -7.06
CA CYS A 111 -9.47 12.64 -6.49
C CYS A 111 -10.57 12.63 -7.56
N PRO A 112 -11.27 11.49 -7.78
CA PRO A 112 -12.36 11.42 -8.75
C PRO A 112 -13.46 12.44 -8.44
N GLY A 113 -14.07 12.97 -9.50
CA GLY A 113 -15.18 13.92 -9.44
C GLY A 113 -14.87 15.24 -10.15
N ASN A 114 -15.91 16.01 -10.43
CA ASN A 114 -15.76 17.27 -11.15
C ASN A 114 -15.04 18.30 -10.27
N ASN A 115 -13.93 18.86 -10.77
CA ASN A 115 -13.11 19.85 -10.06
C ASN A 115 -12.71 19.39 -8.64
N ASN A 116 -12.47 18.08 -8.49
CA ASN A 116 -11.99 17.48 -7.26
C ASN A 116 -10.48 17.24 -7.37
N GLU A 117 -9.71 17.94 -6.56
CA GLU A 117 -8.26 17.98 -6.64
C GLU A 117 -7.65 17.67 -5.27
N ILE A 118 -6.39 17.25 -5.24
CA ILE A 118 -5.67 17.09 -3.98
C ILE A 118 -5.38 18.49 -3.41
N ARG A 119 -5.77 18.73 -2.16
CA ARG A 119 -5.53 20.01 -1.48
C ARG A 119 -4.05 20.32 -1.44
N GLY A 120 -3.69 21.57 -1.74
CA GLY A 120 -2.29 21.99 -1.85
C GLY A 120 -1.62 21.67 -3.20
N PHE A 121 -2.34 21.01 -4.12
CA PHE A 121 -1.84 20.62 -5.45
C PHE A 121 -2.86 20.96 -6.58
N ALA A 122 -3.64 22.04 -6.40
CA ALA A 122 -4.85 22.42 -7.17
C ALA A 122 -4.65 22.90 -8.63
N ASN A 123 -3.53 22.61 -9.29
CA ASN A 123 -3.22 23.16 -10.62
C ASN A 123 -2.83 22.08 -11.65
N TYR A 124 -3.32 20.85 -11.47
CA TYR A 124 -3.00 19.75 -12.36
C TYR A 124 -4.23 19.32 -13.15
N ASN A 125 -4.17 19.51 -14.47
CA ASN A 125 -5.17 19.07 -15.45
C ASN A 125 -5.26 17.53 -15.61
N GLY A 126 -4.66 16.77 -14.69
CA GLY A 126 -4.63 15.30 -14.70
C GLY A 126 -5.54 14.75 -13.60
N GLY A 127 -6.25 13.66 -13.87
CA GLY A 127 -7.13 13.03 -12.89
C GLY A 127 -6.38 12.49 -11.66
N SER A 128 -5.06 12.27 -11.79
CA SER A 128 -4.18 11.82 -10.73
C SER A 128 -2.86 12.60 -10.66
N VAL A 129 -2.20 12.54 -9.51
CA VAL A 129 -0.84 13.05 -9.28
C VAL A 129 0.07 11.89 -8.89
N MET A 130 1.16 11.73 -9.63
CA MET A 130 2.20 10.76 -9.29
C MET A 130 2.90 11.17 -7.99
N SER A 131 2.94 10.25 -7.04
CA SER A 131 3.79 10.35 -5.84
C SER A 131 4.92 9.32 -5.90
N ARG A 132 6.01 9.59 -5.18
CA ARG A 132 7.15 8.69 -5.03
C ARG A 132 7.39 8.41 -3.56
N CYS A 133 7.62 7.15 -3.20
CA CYS A 133 7.97 6.80 -1.83
C CYS A 133 9.36 7.36 -1.44
N VAL A 134 9.41 8.13 -0.35
CA VAL A 134 10.66 8.63 0.23
C VAL A 134 11.14 7.71 1.36
N MET A 135 10.33 7.59 2.41
CA MET A 135 10.52 6.68 3.54
C MET A 135 9.33 6.71 4.50
N ASP A 136 9.08 5.63 5.23
CA ASP A 136 8.06 5.47 6.27
C ASP A 136 6.66 5.90 5.79
N LYS A 137 6.20 7.11 6.14
CA LYS A 137 4.88 7.66 5.74
C LYS A 137 4.98 8.82 4.76
N THR A 138 6.19 9.11 4.30
CA THR A 138 6.50 10.31 3.52
C THR A 138 6.54 9.98 2.04
N LEU A 139 5.72 10.70 1.29
CA LEU A 139 5.65 10.65 -0.16
C LEU A 139 6.16 11.97 -0.74
N GLU A 140 6.83 11.90 -1.88
CA GLU A 140 7.21 13.07 -2.68
C GLU A 140 6.16 13.27 -3.78
N LEU A 141 5.48 14.41 -3.75
CA LEU A 141 4.54 14.84 -4.78
C LEU A 141 5.09 16.13 -5.39
N LYS A 142 5.43 16.09 -6.69
CA LYS A 142 5.92 17.27 -7.44
C LYS A 142 7.13 17.96 -6.79
N GLY A 143 8.04 17.18 -6.20
CA GLY A 143 9.24 17.67 -5.52
C GLY A 143 9.00 18.19 -4.09
N LYS A 144 7.76 18.13 -3.59
CA LYS A 144 7.43 18.43 -2.19
C LYS A 144 7.21 17.13 -1.43
N GLN A 145 7.86 17.01 -0.27
CA GLN A 145 7.60 15.91 0.66
C GLN A 145 6.33 16.19 1.46
N VAL A 146 5.47 15.19 1.55
CA VAL A 146 4.17 15.24 2.22
C VAL A 146 4.00 13.96 3.03
N VAL A 147 3.48 14.08 4.24
CA VAL A 147 3.10 12.91 5.04
C VAL A 147 1.76 12.39 4.52
N SER A 148 1.61 11.08 4.38
CA SER A 148 0.41 10.45 3.77
C SER A 148 -0.91 10.89 4.42
N SER A 149 -0.93 11.21 5.71
CA SER A 149 -2.12 11.70 6.43
C SER A 149 -2.58 13.10 6.00
N GLU A 150 -1.71 13.87 5.34
CA GLU A 150 -2.02 15.21 4.81
C GLU A 150 -2.61 15.16 3.39
N LEU A 151 -2.59 13.99 2.74
CA LEU A 151 -3.21 13.81 1.42
C LEU A 151 -4.73 13.79 1.56
N GLU A 152 -5.36 14.84 1.07
CA GLU A 152 -6.79 15.05 1.18
C GLU A 152 -7.36 15.61 -0.12
N CYS A 153 -8.47 15.04 -0.59
CA CYS A 153 -9.23 15.61 -1.69
C CYS A 153 -10.03 16.84 -1.26
N LYS A 154 -10.19 17.79 -2.18
CA LYS A 154 -11.00 19.00 -1.97
C LYS A 154 -12.42 18.63 -1.55
N ASN A 155 -13.02 17.68 -2.26
CA ASN A 155 -14.34 17.10 -2.03
C ASN A 155 -14.24 15.60 -1.76
N LYS A 156 -15.25 15.04 -1.10
CA LYS A 156 -15.37 13.58 -0.95
C LYS A 156 -15.42 12.90 -2.32
N VAL A 157 -14.71 11.79 -2.41
CA VAL A 157 -14.74 10.92 -3.58
C VAL A 157 -15.99 10.05 -3.53
N PHE A 158 -16.71 9.97 -4.65
CA PHE A 158 -17.88 9.11 -4.81
C PHE A 158 -17.72 8.22 -6.03
N ALA A 159 -18.19 6.98 -5.92
CA ALA A 159 -18.35 6.11 -7.08
C ALA A 159 -19.43 6.69 -8.01
N LYS A 160 -19.22 6.57 -9.31
CA LYS A 160 -20.20 6.88 -10.34
C LYS A 160 -20.86 5.59 -10.81
N LEU A 161 -22.02 5.76 -11.43
CA LEU A 161 -22.70 4.72 -12.17
C LEU A 161 -22.34 4.85 -13.65
N LYS A 162 -22.07 3.72 -14.31
CA LYS A 162 -21.83 3.62 -15.75
C LYS A 162 -22.66 2.49 -16.33
N GLU A 163 -23.56 2.83 -17.26
CA GLU A 163 -24.25 1.82 -18.07
C GLU A 163 -23.24 1.14 -18.99
N THR A 164 -23.39 -0.17 -19.17
CA THR A 164 -22.64 -0.93 -20.16
C THR A 164 -23.55 -1.33 -21.31
N GLU A 165 -22.96 -1.71 -22.44
CA GLU A 165 -23.70 -2.21 -23.60
C GLU A 165 -23.98 -3.73 -23.51
N LYS A 166 -23.76 -4.35 -22.34
CA LYS A 166 -23.91 -5.79 -22.15
C LYS A 166 -25.27 -6.14 -21.58
N GLU A 167 -25.91 -7.12 -22.18
CA GLU A 167 -27.12 -7.76 -21.64
C GLU A 167 -26.76 -8.82 -20.60
N CYS A 168 -27.69 -9.09 -19.68
CA CYS A 168 -27.53 -10.06 -18.61
C CYS A 168 -28.90 -10.65 -18.19
N GLY A 169 -28.87 -11.71 -17.37
CA GLY A 169 -30.10 -12.33 -16.86
C GLY A 169 -31.00 -12.93 -17.95
N ASN A 170 -30.41 -13.64 -18.91
CA ASN A 170 -31.10 -14.17 -20.10
C ASN A 170 -31.71 -13.05 -20.97
N ASN A 171 -30.96 -11.97 -21.18
CA ASN A 171 -31.30 -10.84 -22.06
C ASN A 171 -32.52 -10.02 -21.63
N ILE A 172 -32.95 -10.14 -20.37
CA ILE A 172 -34.01 -9.28 -19.82
C ILE A 172 -33.43 -8.08 -19.05
N GLY A 173 -32.16 -8.15 -18.65
CA GLY A 173 -31.47 -7.11 -17.90
C GLY A 173 -30.28 -6.54 -18.65
N GLU A 174 -29.81 -5.40 -18.15
CA GLU A 174 -28.63 -4.71 -18.65
C GLU A 174 -27.59 -4.65 -17.54
N GLU A 175 -26.32 -4.82 -17.91
CA GLU A 175 -25.21 -4.69 -16.99
C GLU A 175 -24.90 -3.20 -16.75
N VAL A 176 -24.86 -2.84 -15.48
CA VAL A 176 -24.53 -1.50 -14.99
C VAL A 176 -23.39 -1.63 -13.99
N GLN A 177 -22.40 -0.75 -14.06
CA GLN A 177 -21.24 -0.77 -13.18
C GLN A 177 -21.23 0.43 -12.25
N LEU A 178 -20.85 0.20 -10.99
CA LEU A 178 -20.48 1.24 -10.02
C LEU A 178 -18.97 1.22 -9.88
N GLY A 179 -18.34 2.39 -10.01
CA GLY A 179 -16.88 2.48 -10.01
C GLY A 179 -16.34 3.90 -9.94
N PHE A 180 -15.02 4.04 -10.01
CA PHE A 180 -14.37 5.35 -10.07
C PHE A 180 -13.96 5.68 -11.50
N GLU A 181 -14.19 6.93 -11.90
CA GLU A 181 -13.75 7.47 -13.18
C GLU A 181 -12.56 8.41 -12.96
N VAL A 182 -11.35 7.89 -13.15
CA VAL A 182 -10.09 8.62 -13.07
C VAL A 182 -8.99 7.79 -13.73
N GLU A 183 -8.21 8.37 -14.64
CA GLU A 183 -7.20 7.63 -15.43
C GLU A 183 -7.73 6.34 -16.10
N GLY A 184 -9.03 6.31 -16.39
CA GLY A 184 -9.76 5.12 -16.83
C GLY A 184 -11.02 4.87 -16.01
N TRP A 185 -11.67 3.74 -16.28
CA TRP A 185 -12.82 3.28 -15.52
C TRP A 185 -12.42 2.12 -14.62
N HIS A 186 -12.63 2.26 -13.31
CA HIS A 186 -12.31 1.24 -12.31
C HIS A 186 -13.62 0.70 -11.68
N PRO A 187 -14.18 -0.41 -12.19
CA PRO A 187 -15.41 -0.98 -11.64
C PRO A 187 -15.15 -1.61 -10.27
N LEU A 188 -16.10 -1.42 -9.36
CA LEU A 188 -16.14 -2.02 -8.03
C LEU A 188 -17.27 -3.06 -7.93
N VAL A 189 -18.47 -2.65 -8.34
CA VAL A 189 -19.66 -3.50 -8.30
C VAL A 189 -20.28 -3.53 -9.69
N THR A 190 -20.61 -4.73 -10.16
CA THR A 190 -21.35 -4.94 -11.40
C THR A 190 -22.75 -5.40 -11.03
N VAL A 191 -23.77 -4.78 -11.61
CA VAL A 191 -25.18 -5.02 -11.32
C VAL A 191 -25.88 -5.41 -12.60
N CYS A 192 -26.60 -6.52 -12.58
CA CYS A 192 -27.54 -6.86 -13.63
C CYS A 192 -28.91 -6.30 -13.27
N TYR A 193 -29.40 -5.36 -14.07
CA TYR A 193 -30.55 -4.55 -13.73
C TYR A 193 -31.65 -4.64 -14.80
N TYR A 194 -32.88 -4.97 -14.36
CA TYR A 194 -34.05 -5.04 -15.20
C TYR A 194 -34.81 -3.72 -15.20
N ARG A 195 -34.50 -2.88 -16.20
CA ARG A 195 -34.93 -1.48 -16.27
C ARG A 195 -36.45 -1.30 -16.26
N SER A 196 -37.21 -2.13 -16.95
CA SER A 196 -38.68 -1.97 -17.07
C SER A 196 -39.43 -2.22 -15.75
N ARG A 197 -38.84 -3.01 -14.83
CA ARG A 197 -39.39 -3.32 -13.51
C ARG A 197 -38.70 -2.60 -12.36
N ALA A 198 -37.64 -1.85 -12.66
CA ALA A 198 -36.75 -1.26 -11.67
C ALA A 198 -36.19 -2.28 -10.66
N GLU A 199 -35.81 -3.47 -11.14
CA GLU A 199 -35.37 -4.60 -10.31
C GLU A 199 -33.90 -4.95 -10.52
N THR A 200 -33.16 -5.21 -9.44
CA THR A 200 -31.83 -5.81 -9.53
C THR A 200 -31.97 -7.33 -9.59
N LEU A 201 -31.52 -7.94 -10.68
CA LEU A 201 -31.53 -9.40 -10.85
C LEU A 201 -30.40 -10.06 -10.04
N HIS A 202 -29.20 -9.48 -10.09
CA HIS A 202 -28.07 -9.84 -9.24
C HIS A 202 -27.04 -8.70 -9.21
N ALA A 203 -26.16 -8.74 -8.22
CA ALA A 203 -24.99 -7.86 -8.13
C ALA A 203 -23.76 -8.68 -7.75
N THR A 204 -22.64 -8.34 -8.36
CA THR A 204 -21.34 -9.00 -8.18
C THR A 204 -20.33 -7.96 -7.71
N HIS A 205 -19.66 -8.25 -6.60
CA HIS A 205 -18.60 -7.44 -6.03
C HIS A 205 -17.43 -8.37 -5.69
N ILE A 206 -16.25 -8.08 -6.20
CA ILE A 206 -15.04 -8.87 -5.91
C ILE A 206 -14.30 -8.18 -4.75
N LEU A 207 -14.26 -8.86 -3.61
CA LEU A 207 -13.55 -8.41 -2.43
C LEU A 207 -12.30 -9.27 -2.23
N PHE A 208 -11.14 -8.65 -2.18
CA PHE A 208 -9.88 -9.34 -1.91
C PHE A 208 -9.71 -9.53 -0.40
N GLY A 209 -9.34 -10.74 0.03
CA GLY A 209 -9.24 -11.08 1.45
C GLY A 209 -8.29 -10.17 2.25
N SER A 210 -7.19 -9.72 1.65
CA SER A 210 -6.27 -8.75 2.26
C SER A 210 -6.93 -7.40 2.50
N SER A 211 -7.83 -6.96 1.62
CA SER A 211 -8.60 -5.73 1.76
C SER A 211 -9.68 -5.83 2.84
N LEU A 212 -10.12 -7.02 3.23
CA LEU A 212 -11.15 -7.22 4.26
C LEU A 212 -10.58 -7.18 5.67
N LEU A 213 -9.50 -7.92 5.92
CA LEU A 213 -8.88 -7.99 7.25
C LEU A 213 -8.23 -6.67 7.64
N GLY A 214 -7.66 -5.98 6.66
CA GLY A 214 -7.02 -4.68 6.84
C GLY A 214 -7.92 -3.47 6.64
N ALA A 215 -9.24 -3.67 6.49
CA ALA A 215 -10.18 -2.60 6.18
C ALA A 215 -10.28 -1.57 7.32
N GLU A 216 -10.43 -0.29 6.95
CA GLU A 216 -10.86 0.71 7.91
C GLU A 216 -12.36 0.54 8.20
N ILE A 217 -12.71 0.20 9.44
CA ILE A 217 -14.10 0.10 9.88
C ILE A 217 -14.58 1.51 10.27
N LYS A 218 -15.21 2.22 9.33
CA LYS A 218 -15.94 3.46 9.62
C LYS A 218 -17.36 3.13 10.08
N GLU A 219 -17.89 3.87 11.05
CA GLU A 219 -19.32 3.78 11.40
C GLU A 219 -20.18 4.00 10.14
N LYS A 220 -21.19 3.15 9.94
CA LYS A 220 -22.10 3.16 8.78
C LYS A 220 -22.78 4.52 8.62
N LYS A 221 -22.19 5.39 7.78
CA LYS A 221 -22.88 6.56 7.26
C LYS A 221 -23.61 6.14 5.99
N LYS A 222 -24.95 6.13 6.05
CA LYS A 222 -25.82 5.86 4.90
C LYS A 222 -25.79 7.08 3.97
N TYR A 223 -24.86 7.09 3.02
CA TYR A 223 -24.92 8.07 1.94
C TYR A 223 -25.76 7.48 0.81
N PHE A 224 -26.77 8.23 0.41
CA PHE A 224 -27.59 7.90 -0.75
C PHE A 224 -27.07 8.72 -1.94
N ILE A 225 -26.80 8.04 -3.04
CA ILE A 225 -26.46 8.70 -4.30
C ILE A 225 -27.71 8.60 -5.17
N LYS A 226 -28.17 9.75 -5.66
CA LYS A 226 -29.26 9.80 -6.65
C LYS A 226 -28.73 9.23 -7.97
N GLY A 227 -29.30 8.12 -8.41
CA GLY A 227 -29.00 7.55 -9.72
C GLY A 227 -29.53 8.42 -10.88
N PRO A 228 -29.02 8.23 -12.10
CA PRO A 228 -29.49 8.97 -13.26
C PRO A 228 -30.92 8.49 -13.63
N SER A 229 -31.77 9.42 -14.08
CA SER A 229 -33.21 9.17 -14.27
C SER A 229 -33.52 8.17 -15.38
N ASN A 230 -32.62 8.01 -16.34
CA ASN A 230 -32.74 7.09 -17.47
C ASN A 230 -32.71 5.61 -17.06
N ILE A 231 -32.19 5.29 -15.87
CA ILE A 231 -32.15 3.93 -15.30
C ILE A 231 -33.42 3.61 -14.51
N TYR A 232 -34.22 4.61 -14.17
CA TYR A 232 -35.43 4.44 -13.37
C TYR A 232 -36.65 5.01 -14.10
N PRO A 233 -37.03 4.46 -15.27
CA PRO A 233 -38.17 4.98 -16.01
C PRO A 233 -39.46 4.84 -15.17
N GLY A 234 -40.23 5.92 -15.05
CA GLY A 234 -41.49 5.93 -14.30
C GLY A 234 -41.34 5.96 -12.77
N VAL A 235 -40.12 5.89 -12.23
CA VAL A 235 -39.86 6.04 -10.79
C VAL A 235 -39.35 7.45 -10.54
N ASN A 236 -39.92 8.16 -9.58
CA ASN A 236 -39.35 9.43 -9.14
C ASN A 236 -38.05 9.15 -8.37
N PRO A 237 -36.87 9.56 -8.85
CA PRO A 237 -35.61 9.32 -8.14
C PRO A 237 -35.49 10.12 -6.83
N ALA A 238 -36.47 10.95 -6.47
CA ALA A 238 -36.61 11.53 -5.14
C ALA A 238 -37.32 10.60 -4.13
N SER A 239 -37.97 9.53 -4.59
CA SER A 239 -38.67 8.53 -3.75
C SER A 239 -37.98 7.17 -3.71
N ALA A 240 -36.91 6.96 -4.49
CA ALA A 240 -36.13 5.71 -4.52
C ALA A 240 -34.64 6.04 -4.48
N CYS A 241 -33.94 5.55 -3.45
CA CYS A 241 -32.51 5.75 -3.27
C CYS A 241 -31.78 4.42 -3.32
N LEU A 242 -30.69 4.34 -4.08
CA LEU A 242 -29.82 3.17 -4.09
C LEU A 242 -28.87 3.23 -2.90
N VAL A 243 -28.82 2.14 -2.13
CA VAL A 243 -27.89 2.01 -1.00
C VAL A 243 -26.59 1.46 -1.53
N VAL A 244 -25.56 2.29 -1.59
CA VAL A 244 -24.19 1.81 -1.74
C VAL A 244 -23.67 1.60 -0.31
N THR A 245 -23.71 0.35 0.16
CA THR A 245 -23.16 -0.04 1.47
C THR A 245 -21.68 -0.32 1.38
#